data_AF-A0A9X9Q956-F1
#
_entry.id   AF-A0A9X9Q956-F1
#
_cell.length_a   1.000
_cell.length_b   1.000
_cell.length_c   1.000
_cell.angle_alpha   90.00
_cell.angle_beta   90.00
_cell.angle_gamma   90.00
#
_symmetry.space_group_name_H-M   'P 1'
#
loop_
_entity.id
_entity.type
_entity.pdbx_description
1 polymer ?
#
loop_
_entity_poly.entity_id
_entity_poly.type
_entity_poly.pdbx_seq_one_letter_code
_entity_poly.pdbx_strand_id
1 'polypeptide(L)'
;MRIEKCYFCSGPIYPGHGMMFVRNDCKVFRFCKSKCHKNFKKKRNPRKVRWTKAFRKAAGKELTVDNSFEFEKRRNEPVKYQRELWNKTIDAMKRVEEIKQKRQAKFIMNRLKKNKELQKVQDIKEVKQNIHLIRAPLAGKYYIAQEFSFSREMKICIVAVYVNEYQLFMFFQCKYLIYDTTWFLKNYTLYFPVPVLLHMVFLSLFIESYFIS
;
A
#
# COMPACT_ATOMS: atom_id res chain seq x y z
N MET A 1 22.61 -22.75 -36.22
CA MET A 1 22.04 -21.43 -35.83
C MET A 1 22.61 -21.01 -34.48
N ARG A 2 22.99 -19.75 -34.28
CA ARG A 2 23.60 -19.28 -33.01
C ARG A 2 22.89 -18.04 -32.48
N ILE A 3 22.59 -18.04 -31.19
CA ILE A 3 22.09 -16.87 -30.48
C ILE A 3 23.28 -16.07 -29.98
N GLU A 4 23.40 -14.83 -30.45
CA GLU A 4 24.51 -13.95 -30.05
C GLU A 4 24.09 -13.02 -28.91
N LYS A 5 25.06 -12.52 -28.15
CA LYS A 5 24.79 -11.49 -27.14
C LYS A 5 25.03 -10.11 -27.73
N CYS A 6 24.16 -9.17 -27.42
CA CYS A 6 24.35 -7.78 -27.79
C CYS A 6 25.50 -7.13 -27.01
N TYR A 7 26.34 -6.37 -27.70
CA TYR A 7 27.46 -5.66 -27.10
C TYR A 7 27.03 -4.67 -26.01
N PHE A 8 25.93 -3.94 -26.22
CA PHE A 8 25.49 -2.89 -25.29
C PHE A 8 24.52 -3.39 -24.21
N CYS A 9 23.49 -4.16 -24.62
CA CYS A 9 22.42 -4.61 -23.73
C CYS A 9 22.75 -5.94 -23.01
N SER A 10 23.68 -6.73 -23.55
CA SER A 10 23.94 -8.15 -23.21
C SER A 10 22.71 -9.07 -23.33
N GLY A 11 21.63 -8.60 -23.95
CA GLY A 11 20.47 -9.41 -24.30
C GLY A 11 20.72 -10.31 -25.50
N PRO A 12 19.88 -11.35 -25.70
CA PRO A 12 19.99 -12.26 -26.83
C PRO A 12 19.65 -11.56 -28.15
N ILE A 13 20.30 -12.00 -29.22
CA ILE A 13 20.04 -11.63 -30.61
C ILE A 13 19.73 -12.91 -31.36
N TYR A 14 18.47 -13.02 -31.78
CA TYR A 14 18.05 -14.09 -32.67
C TYR A 14 18.42 -13.75 -34.13
N PRO A 15 18.67 -14.75 -34.98
CA PRO A 15 18.91 -14.56 -36.41
C PRO A 15 17.79 -13.77 -37.08
N GLY A 16 18.16 -12.94 -38.06
CA GLY A 16 17.24 -12.01 -38.72
C GLY A 16 16.88 -10.77 -37.89
N HIS A 17 17.37 -10.64 -36.65
CA HIS A 17 17.08 -9.49 -35.79
C HIS A 17 18.32 -8.66 -35.47
N GLY A 18 18.14 -7.34 -35.36
CA GLY A 18 19.18 -6.42 -34.90
C GLY A 18 20.07 -5.92 -36.03
N MET A 19 21.31 -5.59 -35.69
CA MET A 19 22.28 -5.06 -36.65
C MET A 19 23.71 -5.39 -36.23
N MET A 20 24.61 -5.40 -37.21
CA MET A 20 26.02 -5.70 -37.04
C MET A 20 26.84 -4.52 -37.56
N PHE A 21 27.78 -4.06 -36.76
CA PHE A 21 28.75 -3.04 -37.14
C PHE A 21 30.14 -3.67 -37.09
N VAL A 22 30.84 -3.63 -38.21
CA VAL A 22 32.23 -4.08 -38.32
C VAL A 22 33.11 -2.83 -38.31
N ARG A 23 34.07 -2.79 -37.38
CA ARG A 23 35.05 -1.70 -37.31
C ARG A 23 36.33 -2.10 -38.03
N ASN A 24 37.13 -1.13 -38.44
CA ASN A 24 38.37 -1.33 -39.20
C ASN A 24 39.40 -2.24 -38.51
N ASP A 25 39.34 -2.40 -37.18
CA ASP A 25 40.16 -3.35 -36.42
C ASP A 25 39.61 -4.79 -36.46
N CYS A 26 38.79 -5.10 -37.46
CA CYS A 26 38.06 -6.36 -37.63
C CYS A 26 37.17 -6.75 -36.43
N LYS A 27 36.86 -5.82 -35.52
CA LYS A 27 35.96 -6.12 -34.39
C LYS A 27 34.51 -6.00 -34.83
N VAL A 28 33.77 -7.07 -34.54
CA VAL A 28 32.36 -7.19 -34.87
C VAL A 28 31.52 -6.84 -33.64
N PHE A 29 30.71 -5.80 -33.74
CA PHE A 29 29.76 -5.39 -32.71
C PHE A 29 28.34 -5.74 -33.17
N ARG A 30 27.67 -6.63 -32.42
CA ARG A 30 26.28 -7.00 -32.67
C ARG A 30 25.35 -6.27 -31.72
N PHE A 31 24.25 -5.73 -32.22
CA PHE A 31 23.28 -4.96 -31.44
C PHE A 31 21.87 -5.56 -31.51
N CYS A 32 21.22 -5.66 -30.36
CA CYS A 32 19.86 -6.18 -30.23
C CYS A 32 18.83 -5.26 -30.94
N LYS A 33 18.90 -3.94 -30.75
CA LYS A 33 17.92 -2.97 -31.27
C LYS A 33 18.60 -1.65 -31.67
N SER A 34 17.93 -0.81 -32.45
CA SER A 34 18.41 0.53 -32.84
C SER A 34 18.79 1.41 -31.65
N LYS A 35 18.08 1.31 -30.51
CA LYS A 35 18.43 1.98 -29.24
C LYS A 35 19.86 1.69 -28.79
N CYS A 36 20.30 0.43 -28.89
CA CYS A 36 21.64 0.04 -28.47
C CYS A 36 22.71 0.58 -29.42
N HIS A 37 22.44 0.52 -30.72
CA HIS A 37 23.33 1.05 -31.73
C HIS A 37 23.46 2.57 -31.67
N LYS A 38 22.35 3.32 -31.51
CA LYS A 38 22.38 4.77 -31.33
C LYS A 38 23.18 5.18 -30.09
N ASN A 39 23.04 4.45 -28.98
CA ASN A 39 23.84 4.73 -27.78
C ASN A 39 25.34 4.41 -27.97
N PHE A 40 25.66 3.35 -28.72
CA PHE A 40 27.03 3.05 -29.10
C PHE A 40 27.63 4.14 -30.00
N LYS A 41 26.90 4.61 -31.01
CA LYS A 41 27.31 5.75 -31.86
C LYS A 41 27.53 7.03 -31.05
N LYS A 42 26.68 7.28 -30.05
CA LYS A 42 26.83 8.36 -29.06
C LYS A 42 27.95 8.12 -28.04
N LYS A 43 28.78 7.09 -28.22
CA LYS A 43 29.91 6.72 -27.34
C LYS A 43 29.54 6.61 -25.85
N ARG A 44 28.29 6.23 -25.54
CA ARG A 44 27.87 6.07 -24.14
C ARG A 44 28.47 4.80 -23.56
N ASN A 45 29.04 4.90 -22.35
CA ASN A 45 29.59 3.73 -21.67
C ASN A 45 28.44 2.86 -21.09
N PRO A 46 28.29 1.58 -21.51
CA PRO A 46 27.22 0.71 -21.00
C PRO A 46 27.30 0.50 -19.48
N ARG A 47 28.50 0.55 -18.88
CA ARG A 47 28.69 0.44 -17.42
C ARG A 47 28.10 1.61 -16.63
N LYS A 48 27.81 2.76 -17.27
CA LYS A 48 27.14 3.91 -16.65
C LYS A 48 25.64 3.94 -16.94
N VAL A 49 25.16 3.13 -17.89
CA VAL A 49 23.75 3.14 -18.32
C VAL A 49 22.93 2.13 -17.51
N ARG A 50 22.03 2.65 -16.66
CA ARG A 50 21.33 1.92 -15.59
C ARG A 50 20.57 0.65 -15.99
N TRP A 51 20.03 0.60 -17.22
CA TRP A 51 19.20 -0.52 -17.69
C TRP A 51 20.01 -1.68 -18.29
N THR A 52 21.32 -1.50 -18.55
CA THR A 52 22.15 -2.57 -19.13
C THR A 52 22.51 -3.62 -18.09
N LYS A 53 22.76 -4.85 -18.55
CA LYS A 53 23.29 -5.92 -17.69
C LYS A 53 24.70 -5.62 -17.19
N ALA A 54 25.51 -4.93 -18.00
CA ALA A 54 26.85 -4.48 -17.61
C ALA A 54 26.82 -3.57 -16.36
N PHE A 55 25.93 -2.56 -16.34
CA PHE A 55 25.72 -1.72 -15.16
C PHE A 55 25.22 -2.55 -13.97
N ARG A 56 24.25 -3.45 -14.19
CA ARG A 56 23.66 -4.24 -13.11
C ARG A 56 24.69 -5.16 -12.43
N LYS A 57 25.58 -5.79 -13.20
CA LYS A 57 26.68 -6.60 -12.66
C LYS A 57 27.70 -5.75 -11.90
N ALA A 58 28.12 -4.62 -12.48
CA ALA A 58 29.10 -3.73 -11.85
C ALA A 58 28.58 -3.08 -10.55
N ALA A 59 27.29 -2.74 -10.50
CA ALA A 59 26.64 -2.12 -9.34
C ALA A 59 26.13 -3.14 -8.30
N GLY A 60 26.51 -4.42 -8.39
CA GLY A 60 26.09 -5.46 -7.45
C GLY A 60 24.57 -5.75 -7.46
N LYS A 61 23.87 -5.46 -8.56
CA LYS A 61 22.42 -5.69 -8.68
C LYS A 61 22.05 -7.10 -9.11
N GLU A 62 23.00 -7.87 -9.61
CA GLU A 62 22.87 -9.27 -10.02
C GLU A 62 24.03 -10.08 -9.44
N LEU A 63 23.84 -11.39 -9.29
CA LEU A 63 24.90 -12.31 -8.89
C LEU A 63 25.99 -12.35 -9.97
N THR A 64 27.25 -12.08 -9.59
CA THR A 64 28.38 -11.97 -10.52
C THR A 64 29.28 -13.20 -10.53
N VAL A 65 29.56 -13.77 -9.36
CA VAL A 65 30.46 -14.91 -9.16
C VAL A 65 29.62 -16.11 -8.70
N ASP A 66 29.49 -17.13 -9.55
CA ASP A 66 28.82 -18.39 -9.23
C ASP A 66 29.27 -19.49 -10.21
N ASN A 67 29.46 -20.71 -9.69
CA ASN A 67 29.95 -21.85 -10.48
C ASN A 67 28.98 -22.23 -11.62
N SER A 68 27.67 -21.92 -11.51
CA SER A 68 26.71 -22.18 -12.60
C SER A 68 26.99 -21.36 -13.86
N PHE A 69 27.73 -20.25 -13.77
CA PHE A 69 28.08 -19.43 -14.93
C PHE A 69 29.21 -20.03 -15.77
N GLU A 70 30.03 -20.92 -15.20
CA GLU A 70 31.18 -21.53 -15.89
C GLU A 70 30.77 -22.50 -17.00
N PHE A 71 29.54 -23.01 -16.94
CA PHE A 71 28.98 -23.90 -17.97
C PHE A 71 28.76 -23.19 -19.31
N GLU A 72 28.44 -21.88 -19.32
CA GLU A 72 28.25 -21.07 -20.54
C GLU A 72 29.60 -20.59 -21.09
N LYS A 73 30.44 -21.52 -21.59
CA LYS A 73 31.74 -21.21 -22.19
C LYS A 73 31.76 -21.40 -23.71
N ARG A 74 32.56 -20.58 -24.40
CA ARG A 74 32.85 -20.79 -25.83
C ARG A 74 33.86 -21.94 -25.95
N ARG A 75 33.45 -23.04 -26.58
CA ARG A 75 34.34 -24.16 -26.90
C ARG A 75 34.95 -23.95 -28.30
N ASN A 76 36.28 -23.93 -28.38
CA ASN A 76 37.01 -23.82 -29.65
C ASN A 76 37.43 -25.20 -30.18
N GLU A 77 37.52 -26.21 -29.31
CA GLU A 77 37.80 -27.59 -29.68
C GLU A 77 36.49 -28.39 -29.79
N PRO A 78 36.20 -29.00 -30.95
CA PRO A 78 35.03 -29.84 -31.15
C PRO A 78 35.26 -31.24 -30.56
N VAL A 79 34.18 -31.85 -30.05
CA VAL A 79 34.19 -33.24 -29.59
C VAL A 79 33.42 -34.09 -30.59
N LYS A 80 33.85 -35.34 -30.80
CA LYS A 80 33.11 -36.30 -31.63
C LYS A 80 31.70 -36.51 -31.08
N TYR A 81 30.72 -36.56 -31.99
CA TYR A 81 29.33 -36.77 -31.61
C TYR A 81 29.13 -38.14 -30.95
N GLN A 82 28.47 -38.16 -29.79
CA GLN A 82 28.02 -39.37 -29.10
C GLN A 82 26.61 -39.11 -28.55
N ARG A 83 25.62 -39.96 -28.89
CA ARG A 83 24.22 -39.76 -28.52
C ARG A 83 24.02 -39.68 -27.00
N GLU A 84 24.61 -40.61 -26.26
CA GLU A 84 24.51 -40.66 -24.79
C GLU A 84 25.06 -39.40 -24.12
N LEU A 85 26.19 -38.89 -24.61
CA LEU A 85 26.78 -37.66 -24.12
C LEU A 85 25.85 -36.46 -24.35
N TRP A 86 25.25 -36.36 -25.54
CA TRP A 86 24.34 -35.28 -25.89
C TRP A 86 23.05 -35.30 -25.05
N ASN A 87 22.45 -36.47 -24.85
CA ASN A 87 21.25 -36.62 -24.01
C ASN A 87 21.53 -36.16 -22.57
N LYS A 88 22.61 -36.70 -21.96
CA LYS A 88 23.05 -36.30 -20.61
C LYS A 88 23.33 -34.79 -20.51
N THR A 89 23.91 -34.21 -21.58
CA THR A 89 24.19 -32.77 -21.63
C THR A 89 22.91 -31.93 -21.63
N ILE A 90 21.88 -32.33 -22.39
CA ILE A 90 20.60 -31.62 -22.45
C ILE A 90 19.91 -31.62 -21.08
N ASP A 91 19.91 -32.76 -20.38
CA ASP A 91 19.30 -32.87 -19.05
C ASP A 91 20.09 -32.08 -18.00
N ALA A 92 21.42 -32.15 -18.05
CA ALA A 92 22.29 -31.34 -17.20
C ALA A 92 22.06 -29.84 -17.43
N MET A 93 21.88 -29.39 -18.68
CA MET A 93 21.62 -27.98 -19.00
C MET A 93 20.32 -27.46 -18.36
N LYS A 94 19.23 -28.25 -18.39
CA LYS A 94 17.96 -27.88 -17.74
C LYS A 94 18.16 -27.71 -16.23
N ARG A 95 18.82 -28.70 -15.61
CA ARG A 95 19.10 -28.70 -14.17
C ARG A 95 19.97 -27.51 -13.73
N VAL A 96 21.01 -27.18 -14.51
CA VAL A 96 21.89 -26.05 -14.23
C VAL A 96 21.13 -24.73 -14.30
N GLU A 97 20.23 -24.56 -15.28
CA GLU A 97 19.44 -23.34 -15.42
C GLU A 97 18.46 -23.14 -14.25
N GLU A 98 17.80 -24.20 -13.77
CA GLU A 98 16.97 -24.14 -12.55
C GLU A 98 17.76 -23.68 -11.32
N ILE A 99 18.95 -24.27 -11.10
CA ILE A 99 19.82 -23.91 -9.97
C ILE A 99 20.22 -22.44 -10.06
N LYS A 100 20.62 -22.00 -11.25
CA LYS A 100 21.02 -20.63 -11.53
C LYS A 100 19.88 -19.65 -11.26
N GLN A 101 18.68 -19.94 -11.77
CA GLN A 101 17.49 -19.09 -11.54
C GLN A 101 17.15 -19.01 -10.05
N LYS A 102 17.17 -20.13 -9.33
CA LYS A 102 16.92 -20.16 -7.87
C LYS A 102 17.93 -19.31 -7.10
N ARG A 103 19.23 -19.40 -7.42
CA ARG A 103 20.29 -18.61 -6.78
C ARG A 103 20.15 -17.12 -7.08
N GLN A 104 19.88 -16.76 -8.35
CA GLN A 104 19.65 -15.38 -8.75
C GLN A 104 18.42 -14.77 -8.06
N ALA A 105 17.31 -15.52 -8.00
CA ALA A 105 16.11 -15.08 -7.31
C ALA A 105 16.37 -14.84 -5.82
N LYS A 106 17.06 -15.77 -5.14
CA LYS A 106 17.46 -15.60 -3.74
C LYS A 106 18.32 -14.34 -3.52
N PHE A 107 19.30 -14.10 -4.39
CA PHE A 107 20.13 -12.89 -4.33
C PHE A 107 19.30 -11.60 -4.46
N ILE A 108 18.36 -11.57 -5.41
CA ILE A 108 17.47 -10.43 -5.62
C ILE A 108 16.55 -10.22 -4.42
N MET A 109 15.96 -11.30 -3.88
CA MET A 109 15.07 -11.24 -2.72
C MET A 109 15.78 -10.73 -1.47
N ASN A 110 16.99 -11.21 -1.19
CA ASN A 110 17.79 -10.72 -0.07
C ASN A 110 18.09 -9.22 -0.18
N ARG A 111 18.31 -8.72 -1.40
CA ARG A 111 18.50 -7.29 -1.64
C ARG A 111 17.22 -6.50 -1.40
N LEU A 112 16.07 -6.98 -1.89
CA LEU A 112 14.78 -6.31 -1.76
C LEU A 112 14.26 -6.29 -0.31
N LYS A 113 14.55 -7.34 0.47
CA LYS A 113 14.15 -7.46 1.88
C LYS A 113 14.56 -6.25 2.73
N LYS A 114 15.70 -5.63 2.44
CA LYS A 114 16.22 -4.46 3.18
C LYS A 114 15.27 -3.25 3.15
N ASN A 115 14.49 -3.08 2.09
CA ASN A 115 13.61 -1.92 1.95
C ASN A 115 12.42 -1.96 2.91
N LYS A 116 11.98 -3.16 3.32
CA LYS A 116 10.81 -3.33 4.18
C LYS A 116 10.99 -2.69 5.55
N GLU A 117 12.17 -2.85 6.15
CA GLU A 117 12.48 -2.25 7.45
C GLU A 117 12.58 -0.73 7.37
N LEU A 118 13.19 -0.20 6.30
CA LEU A 118 13.27 1.24 6.06
C LEU A 118 11.88 1.86 5.91
N GLN A 119 11.01 1.20 5.13
CA GLN A 119 9.63 1.63 4.94
C GLN A 119 8.88 1.65 6.27
N LYS A 120 8.98 0.60 7.09
CA LYS A 120 8.34 0.55 8.42
C LYS A 120 8.75 1.74 9.30
N VAL A 121 10.03 2.10 9.32
CA VAL A 121 10.53 3.26 10.07
C VAL A 121 9.98 4.56 9.51
N GLN A 122 9.91 4.68 8.18
CA GLN A 122 9.36 5.83 7.48
C GLN A 122 7.87 6.01 7.78
N ASP A 123 7.09 4.94 7.71
CA ASP A 123 5.65 4.93 8.00
C ASP A 123 5.38 5.37 9.45
N ILE A 124 6.15 4.84 10.42
CA ILE A 124 6.06 5.26 11.83
C ILE A 124 6.37 6.76 11.97
N LYS A 125 7.38 7.25 11.27
CA LYS A 125 7.76 8.67 11.28
C LYS A 125 6.65 9.53 10.68
N GLU A 126 6.08 9.11 9.55
CA GLU A 126 5.02 9.82 8.85
C GLU A 126 3.75 9.92 9.70
N VAL A 127 3.31 8.81 10.31
CA VAL A 127 2.15 8.81 11.22
C VAL A 127 2.37 9.73 12.41
N LYS A 128 3.58 9.76 12.99
CA LYS A 128 3.91 10.65 14.12
C LYS A 128 3.89 12.13 13.74
N GLN A 129 4.38 12.48 12.54
CA GLN A 129 4.46 13.87 12.08
C GLN A 129 3.11 14.37 11.57
N ASN A 130 2.38 13.53 10.83
CA ASN A 130 1.20 13.90 10.07
C ASN A 130 -0.11 13.42 10.71
N ILE A 131 -0.12 13.19 12.02
CA ILE A 131 -1.31 12.71 12.75
C ILE A 131 -2.53 13.63 12.59
N HIS A 132 -2.28 14.94 12.42
CA HIS A 132 -3.28 15.98 12.24
C HIS A 132 -4.09 15.86 10.93
N LEU A 133 -3.57 15.16 9.91
CA LEU A 133 -4.29 14.91 8.66
C LEU A 133 -5.40 13.87 8.83
N ILE A 134 -5.28 13.02 9.84
CA ILE A 134 -6.22 11.93 10.13
C ILE A 134 -7.24 12.35 11.20
N ARG A 135 -6.80 13.14 12.19
CA ARG A 135 -7.66 13.66 13.26
C ARG A 135 -7.67 15.18 13.21
N ALA A 136 -8.85 15.77 12.96
CA ALA A 136 -9.02 17.21 13.04
C ALA A 136 -8.61 17.70 14.44
N PRO A 137 -7.89 18.84 14.56
CA PRO A 137 -7.33 19.30 15.85
C PRO A 137 -8.38 19.59 16.94
N LEU A 138 -9.66 19.66 16.57
CA LEU A 138 -10.82 19.84 17.46
C LEU A 138 -11.66 18.57 17.67
N ALA A 139 -11.42 17.49 16.91
CA ALA A 139 -12.18 16.25 16.99
C ALA A 139 -11.81 15.45 18.26
N GLY A 140 -12.49 15.79 19.36
CA GLY A 140 -12.35 15.18 20.69
C GLY A 140 -12.19 16.17 21.85
N LYS A 141 -12.22 17.49 21.61
CA LYS A 141 -12.07 18.50 22.67
C LYS A 141 -13.39 18.95 23.33
N TYR A 142 -14.48 18.20 23.17
CA TYR A 142 -15.81 18.65 23.65
C TYR A 142 -16.19 18.24 25.08
N TYR A 143 -15.33 17.57 25.85
CA TYR A 143 -15.68 17.21 27.24
C TYR A 143 -14.45 17.23 28.15
N ILE A 144 -14.11 18.42 28.66
CA ILE A 144 -13.54 18.57 29.99
C ILE A 144 -14.29 19.74 30.62
N ALA A 145 -15.51 19.48 31.10
CA ALA A 145 -16.12 20.33 32.12
C ALA A 145 -15.38 20.01 33.44
N GLN A 146 -14.81 21.06 34.04
CA GLN A 146 -13.99 20.98 35.24
C GLN A 146 -14.73 20.29 36.40
N GLU A 147 -14.04 19.36 37.08
CA GLU A 147 -14.39 18.99 38.45
C GLU A 147 -14.33 20.25 39.31
N PHE A 148 -15.47 20.72 39.80
CA PHE A 148 -15.53 21.74 40.83
C PHE A 148 -16.05 21.11 42.12
N SER A 149 -15.24 21.23 43.17
CA SER A 149 -15.42 20.69 44.51
C SER A 149 -16.80 21.00 45.09
N PHE A 150 -17.49 19.97 45.57
CA PHE A 150 -18.72 20.09 46.34
C PHE A 150 -18.41 20.60 47.76
N SER A 151 -18.55 21.91 47.96
CA SER A 151 -18.67 22.50 49.30
C SER A 151 -20.12 22.90 49.57
N ARG A 152 -20.57 22.51 50.77
CA ARG A 152 -21.90 22.69 51.32
C ARG A 152 -22.28 24.18 51.29
N GLU A 153 -23.38 24.49 50.63
CA GLU A 153 -24.47 25.36 51.10
C GLU A 153 -25.43 25.65 49.94
N MET A 154 -26.72 25.52 50.21
CA MET A 154 -27.81 25.88 49.29
C MET A 154 -27.63 27.31 48.74
N LYS A 155 -27.69 27.47 47.40
CA LYS A 155 -28.62 28.38 46.69
C LYS A 155 -28.19 28.55 45.22
N ILE A 156 -29.08 28.11 44.32
CA ILE A 156 -29.25 28.63 42.94
C ILE A 156 -28.06 28.42 41.99
N CYS A 157 -28.10 27.36 41.18
CA CYS A 157 -27.33 27.29 39.94
C CYS A 157 -28.18 27.86 38.80
N ILE A 158 -27.95 29.13 38.44
CA ILE A 158 -28.32 29.63 37.11
C ILE A 158 -27.29 29.05 36.14
N VAL A 159 -27.69 28.06 35.35
CA VAL A 159 -26.92 27.66 34.17
C VAL A 159 -27.26 28.67 33.07
N ALA A 160 -26.45 29.72 32.95
CA ALA A 160 -26.46 30.59 31.78
C ALA A 160 -25.73 29.88 30.65
N VAL A 161 -26.46 29.22 29.75
CA VAL A 161 -25.91 28.78 28.47
C VAL A 161 -25.94 29.99 27.53
N TYR A 162 -24.79 30.62 27.30
CA TYR A 162 -24.62 31.54 26.19
C TYR A 162 -24.43 30.72 24.91
N VAL A 163 -25.52 30.51 24.17
CA VAL A 163 -25.44 30.21 22.73
C VAL A 163 -25.66 31.53 22.00
N ASN A 164 -24.70 31.87 21.14
CA ASN A 164 -24.69 33.10 20.35
C ASN A 164 -26.01 33.34 19.60
N GLU A 165 -26.41 34.61 19.68
CA GLU A 165 -27.32 35.42 18.85
C GLU A 165 -28.53 34.72 18.20
N TYR A 166 -29.73 35.26 18.48
CA TYR A 166 -31.03 34.98 17.85
C TYR A 166 -31.86 33.78 18.37
N GLN A 167 -32.40 33.88 19.59
CA GLN A 167 -33.87 33.90 19.87
C GLN A 167 -34.13 33.77 21.38
N LEU A 168 -34.64 34.86 21.96
CA LEU A 168 -35.07 34.95 23.36
C LEU A 168 -36.50 34.39 23.45
N PHE A 169 -36.70 33.19 24.00
CA PHE A 169 -38.01 32.77 24.50
C PHE A 169 -38.05 32.97 26.00
N MET A 170 -38.60 34.12 26.40
CA MET A 170 -39.05 34.41 27.76
C MET A 170 -40.57 34.16 27.79
N PHE A 171 -41.03 33.29 28.68
CA PHE A 171 -42.37 33.27 29.30
C PHE A 171 -42.45 31.96 30.14
N PHE A 172 -43.04 31.86 31.32
CA PHE A 172 -43.91 32.74 32.12
C PHE A 172 -43.72 32.30 33.58
N GLN A 173 -43.76 33.24 34.54
CA GLN A 173 -43.94 32.92 35.95
C GLN A 173 -45.27 32.17 36.15
N CYS A 174 -45.28 31.10 36.95
CA CYS A 174 -46.43 30.87 37.82
C CYS A 174 -46.04 30.16 39.12
N LYS A 175 -46.59 30.73 40.20
CA LYS A 175 -46.43 30.39 41.62
C LYS A 175 -47.35 29.22 42.00
N TYR A 176 -46.81 28.34 42.84
CA TYR A 176 -47.47 27.57 43.91
C TYR A 176 -48.54 26.49 43.62
N LEU A 177 -48.44 25.47 44.49
CA LEU A 177 -49.44 24.52 45.01
C LEU A 177 -49.67 23.18 44.28
N ILE A 178 -49.14 22.15 44.96
CA ILE A 178 -49.64 20.79 45.22
C ILE A 178 -51.07 20.48 44.73
N TYR A 179 -51.20 19.27 44.15
CA TYR A 179 -52.34 18.35 44.00
C TYR A 179 -52.84 18.06 42.57
N ASP A 180 -53.02 16.74 42.36
CA ASP A 180 -53.85 16.01 41.40
C ASP A 180 -53.48 15.89 39.90
N THR A 181 -53.20 14.63 39.54
CA THR A 181 -52.92 14.07 38.20
C THR A 181 -54.16 13.96 37.29
N THR A 182 -55.14 14.85 37.41
CA THR A 182 -56.39 14.76 36.62
C THR A 182 -56.62 15.95 35.68
N TRP A 183 -55.70 16.92 35.63
CA TRP A 183 -55.83 18.10 34.78
C TRP A 183 -55.26 17.92 33.34
N PHE A 184 -54.47 16.87 33.08
CA PHE A 184 -53.81 16.68 31.78
C PHE A 184 -54.71 16.04 30.70
N LEU A 185 -55.89 15.53 31.07
CA LEU A 185 -56.78 14.80 30.14
C LEU A 185 -57.96 15.62 29.61
N LYS A 186 -58.11 16.90 29.96
CA LYS A 186 -59.29 17.71 29.59
C LYS A 186 -59.08 18.81 28.57
N ASN A 187 -57.89 19.00 28.00
CA ASN A 187 -57.65 20.11 27.06
C ASN A 187 -56.89 19.80 25.77
N TYR A 188 -56.76 18.53 25.37
CA TYR A 188 -56.26 18.18 24.03
C TYR A 188 -57.13 17.10 23.37
N THR A 189 -58.42 17.37 23.29
CA THR A 189 -59.30 16.78 22.28
C THR A 189 -59.70 17.87 21.32
N LEU A 190 -58.85 18.12 20.32
CA LEU A 190 -59.17 18.68 19.01
C LEU A 190 -57.86 18.69 18.24
N TYR A 191 -57.88 18.14 17.03
CA TYR A 191 -56.74 17.79 16.17
C TYR A 191 -56.02 16.51 16.60
N PHE A 192 -56.56 15.33 16.23
CA PHE A 192 -55.85 14.28 15.49
C PHE A 192 -56.79 13.08 15.27
N PRO A 193 -56.90 12.52 14.04
CA PRO A 193 -57.81 11.42 13.73
C PRO A 193 -57.35 10.06 14.33
N VAL A 194 -58.36 9.22 14.56
CA VAL A 194 -58.44 8.05 15.44
C VAL A 194 -57.55 6.81 15.13
N PRO A 195 -56.85 6.61 13.99
CA PRO A 195 -56.07 5.38 13.79
C PRO A 195 -54.68 5.34 14.44
N VAL A 196 -54.13 6.47 14.92
CA VAL A 196 -52.71 6.55 15.35
C VAL A 196 -52.52 6.33 16.86
N LEU A 197 -53.59 6.48 17.66
CA LEU A 197 -53.54 6.29 19.11
C LEU A 197 -53.53 4.81 19.53
N LEU A 198 -54.02 3.89 18.70
CA LEU A 198 -53.97 2.44 19.00
C LEU A 198 -52.58 1.82 18.77
N HIS A 199 -51.75 2.41 17.92
CA HIS A 199 -50.43 1.86 17.56
C HIS A 199 -49.32 2.23 18.55
N MET A 200 -49.52 3.30 19.33
CA MET A 200 -48.57 3.76 20.35
C MET A 200 -48.76 3.07 21.72
N VAL A 201 -49.95 2.52 21.98
CA VAL A 201 -50.23 1.75 23.21
C VAL A 201 -49.82 0.28 23.07
N PHE A 202 -49.78 -0.27 21.86
CA PHE A 202 -49.35 -1.65 21.61
C PHE A 202 -47.82 -1.84 21.60
N LEU A 203 -47.05 -0.78 21.29
CA LEU A 203 -45.58 -0.87 21.26
C LEU A 203 -44.93 -0.71 22.65
N SER A 204 -45.59 -0.06 23.61
CA SER A 204 -45.09 0.09 24.97
C SER A 204 -45.24 -1.18 25.80
N LEU A 205 -46.27 -1.99 25.56
CA LEU A 205 -46.48 -3.28 26.23
C LEU A 205 -45.61 -4.42 25.66
N PHE A 206 -45.03 -4.27 24.47
CA PHE A 206 -44.17 -5.29 23.86
C PHE A 206 -42.69 -5.20 24.28
N ILE A 207 -42.25 -4.05 24.79
CA ILE A 207 -40.85 -3.83 25.21
C ILE A 207 -40.64 -4.25 26.68
N GLU A 208 -41.66 -4.21 27.54
CA GLU A 208 -41.56 -4.68 28.92
C GLU A 208 -41.53 -6.22 29.05
N SER A 209 -41.93 -6.98 28.02
CA SER A 209 -41.92 -8.45 28.07
C SER A 209 -40.58 -9.09 27.65
N TYR A 210 -39.64 -8.33 27.08
CA TYR A 210 -38.38 -8.86 26.53
C TYR A 210 -37.14 -8.62 27.41
N PHE A 211 -37.30 -8.01 28.59
CA PHE A 211 -36.20 -7.72 29.51
C PHE A 211 -36.32 -8.39 30.90
N ILE A 212 -37.25 -9.33 31.06
CA ILE A 212 -37.36 -10.20 32.24
C ILE A 212 -37.52 -11.67 31.78
N SER A 213 -36.40 -12.29 31.37
CA SER A 213 -36.10 -13.73 31.43
C SER A 213 -34.61 -13.94 31.22
#